data_AF-A0A971GPF0-F1
#
_entry.id   AF-A0A971GPF0-F1
#
_cell.length_a   1.000
_cell.length_b   1.000
_cell.length_c   1.000
_cell.angle_alpha   90.00
_cell.angle_beta   90.00
_cell.angle_gamma   90.00
#
_symmetry.space_group_name_H-M   'P 1'
#
loop_
_entity.id
_entity.type
_entity.pdbx_description
1 polymer ?
#
loop_
_entity_poly.entity_id
_entity_poly.type
_entity_poly.pdbx_seq_one_letter_code
_entity_poly.pdbx_strand_id
1 'polypeptide(L)'
;TEESYYETAYTVTLDIVPFDPILLGLESNAIKFGIRGSYGFNFVQQRITSGSNVYNDQLMNYDLWMIGPVIHFAPVIDPSDINNEYTASSGFTFFATWGRFDGDLTAYAALRDSGLSLPNHNAKIEGYKFNVGFGAEIALCSLNFGFNLYYSYTSYKLDREIYAGAGRDHYMREGCLEVYVGLPIETFIKPFLPVF
;
A
#
# COMPACT_ATOMS: atom_id res chain seq x y z
N THR A 1 -0.25 27.51 16.23
CA THR A 1 -0.99 26.25 16.08
C THR A 1 -0.07 25.27 15.41
N GLU A 2 0.14 24.10 16.00
CA GLU A 2 0.91 23.01 15.40
C GLU A 2 -0.05 21.93 14.93
N GLU A 3 0.18 21.40 13.73
CA GLU A 3 -0.63 20.33 13.15
C GLU A 3 0.25 19.11 12.88
N SER A 4 -0.24 17.93 13.26
CA SER A 4 0.43 16.66 13.02
C SER A 4 -0.59 15.67 12.46
N TYR A 5 -0.15 14.88 11.49
CA TYR A 5 -0.97 13.88 10.82
C TYR A 5 -0.35 12.51 11.07
N TYR A 6 -1.18 11.54 11.44
CA TYR A 6 -0.79 10.16 11.69
C TYR A 6 -1.61 9.26 10.77
N GLU A 7 -0.96 8.68 9.76
CA GLU A 7 -1.59 7.70 8.90
C GLU A 7 -1.28 6.28 9.40
N THR A 8 -2.30 5.45 9.47
CA THR A 8 -2.18 4.00 9.68
C THR A 8 -2.87 3.30 8.51
N ALA A 9 -2.13 2.42 7.84
CA ALA A 9 -2.62 1.66 6.71
C ALA A 9 -2.42 0.16 6.94
N TYR A 10 -3.43 -0.63 6.58
CA TYR A 10 -3.37 -2.08 6.57
C TYR A 10 -3.66 -2.57 5.15
N THR A 11 -2.70 -3.24 4.53
CA THR A 11 -2.82 -3.68 3.13
C THR A 11 -2.58 -5.18 3.05
N VAL A 12 -3.44 -5.87 2.30
CA VAL A 12 -3.22 -7.24 1.82
C VAL A 12 -2.83 -7.16 0.36
N THR A 13 -1.72 -7.80 0.01
CA THR A 13 -1.19 -7.83 -1.35
C THR A 13 -1.06 -9.28 -1.81
N LEU A 14 -1.45 -9.52 -3.06
CA LEU A 14 -1.32 -10.80 -3.76
C LEU A 14 -0.55 -10.58 -5.05
N ASP A 15 0.59 -11.27 -5.17
CA ASP A 15 1.36 -11.31 -6.41
C ASP A 15 1.08 -12.62 -7.15
N ILE A 16 0.60 -12.48 -8.39
CA ILE A 16 0.44 -13.60 -9.31
C ILE A 16 1.58 -13.50 -10.32
N VAL A 17 2.47 -14.49 -10.28
CA VAL A 17 3.70 -14.53 -11.09
C VAL A 17 3.66 -15.72 -12.07
N PRO A 18 2.89 -15.61 -13.18
CA PRO A 18 2.59 -16.74 -14.05
C PRO A 18 3.71 -17.10 -15.04
N PHE A 19 4.73 -16.25 -15.14
CA PHE A 19 5.84 -16.44 -16.09
C PHE A 19 7.01 -17.14 -15.44
N ASP A 20 7.69 -17.99 -16.20
CA ASP A 20 8.93 -18.61 -15.76
C ASP A 20 10.01 -17.54 -15.48
N PRO A 21 10.85 -17.76 -14.45
CA PRO A 21 11.93 -16.84 -14.16
C PRO A 21 12.96 -16.83 -15.29
N ILE A 22 13.44 -15.64 -15.65
CA ILE A 22 14.56 -15.48 -16.58
C ILE A 22 15.84 -15.53 -15.76
N LEU A 23 16.67 -16.54 -16.02
CA LEU A 23 17.99 -16.69 -15.40
C LEU A 23 19.00 -15.77 -16.08
N LEU A 24 19.79 -15.07 -15.27
CA LEU A 24 20.78 -14.08 -15.71
C LEU A 24 22.15 -14.39 -15.11
N GLY A 25 23.21 -13.89 -15.77
CA GLY A 25 24.56 -13.94 -15.23
C GLY A 25 25.08 -15.35 -14.97
N LEU A 26 24.91 -16.28 -15.92
CA LEU A 26 25.26 -17.70 -15.75
C LEU A 26 24.54 -18.36 -14.56
N GLU A 27 23.23 -18.11 -14.44
CA GLU A 27 22.36 -18.70 -13.40
C GLU A 27 22.70 -18.24 -11.96
N SER A 28 23.29 -17.05 -11.82
CA SER A 28 23.55 -16.44 -10.52
C SER A 28 22.43 -15.52 -10.03
N ASN A 29 21.60 -15.04 -10.96
CA ASN A 29 20.52 -14.08 -10.70
C ASN A 29 19.25 -14.53 -11.41
N ALA A 30 18.08 -14.13 -10.91
CA ALA A 30 16.81 -14.36 -11.59
C ALA A 30 15.93 -13.10 -11.59
N ILE A 31 15.14 -12.94 -12.64
CA ILE A 31 14.07 -11.95 -12.72
C ILE A 31 12.75 -12.63 -13.08
N LYS A 32 11.67 -12.27 -12.40
CA LYS A 32 10.32 -12.80 -12.62
C LYS A 32 9.31 -11.66 -12.73
N PHE A 33 8.38 -11.78 -13.67
CA PHE A 33 7.34 -10.80 -13.90
C PHE A 33 6.00 -11.32 -13.39
N GLY A 34 5.15 -10.41 -12.92
CA GLY A 34 3.84 -10.73 -12.41
C GLY A 34 2.88 -9.55 -12.40
N ILE A 35 1.71 -9.83 -11.83
CA ILE A 35 0.65 -8.87 -11.57
C ILE A 35 0.40 -8.86 -10.07
N ARG A 36 0.42 -7.66 -9.49
CA ARG A 36 0.12 -7.38 -8.10
C ARG A 36 -1.30 -6.86 -7.96
N GLY A 37 -2.10 -7.53 -7.16
CA GLY A 37 -3.37 -7.02 -6.65
C GLY A 37 -3.21 -6.61 -5.18
N SER A 38 -3.77 -5.48 -4.80
CA SER A 38 -3.74 -5.00 -3.41
C SER A 38 -5.12 -4.53 -2.98
N TYR A 39 -5.48 -4.85 -1.75
CA TYR A 39 -6.64 -4.29 -1.07
C TYR A 39 -6.22 -3.77 0.29
N GLY A 40 -6.60 -2.54 0.62
CA GLY A 40 -6.13 -1.91 1.85
C GLY A 40 -7.16 -0.99 2.49
N PHE A 41 -7.00 -0.83 3.80
CA PHE A 41 -7.77 0.06 4.66
C PHE A 41 -6.82 1.13 5.19
N ASN A 42 -7.16 2.39 5.00
CA ASN A 42 -6.33 3.52 5.42
C ASN A 42 -7.10 4.39 6.39
N PHE A 43 -6.43 4.80 7.47
CA PHE A 43 -6.97 5.65 8.52
C PHE A 43 -5.99 6.78 8.78
N VAL A 44 -6.39 8.01 8.48
CA VAL A 44 -5.63 9.22 8.74
C VAL A 44 -6.23 9.91 9.95
N GLN A 45 -5.45 10.03 11.02
CA GLN A 45 -5.76 10.83 12.19
C GLN A 45 -5.05 12.16 12.12
N GLN A 46 -5.68 13.20 12.64
CA GLN A 46 -5.09 14.51 12.76
C GLN A 46 -5.09 14.97 14.21
N ARG A 47 -3.95 15.48 14.64
CA ARG A 47 -3.75 16.13 15.92
C ARG A 47 -3.41 17.60 15.72
N ILE A 48 -4.14 18.48 16.40
CA ILE A 48 -3.92 19.94 16.39
C ILE A 48 -3.62 20.39 17.81
N THR A 49 -2.52 21.11 17.99
CA THR A 49 -2.15 21.75 19.25
C THR A 49 -2.28 23.27 19.11
N SER A 50 -3.18 23.87 19.90
CA SER A 50 -3.41 25.32 19.95
C SER A 50 -3.33 25.81 21.38
N GLY A 51 -2.24 26.50 21.74
CA GLY A 51 -1.95 26.89 23.12
C GLY A 51 -1.81 25.66 24.02
N SER A 52 -2.63 25.56 25.07
CA SER A 52 -2.69 24.40 25.98
C SER A 52 -3.66 23.30 25.51
N ASN A 53 -4.44 23.54 24.46
CA ASN A 53 -5.47 22.62 24.01
C ASN A 53 -4.93 21.67 22.93
N VAL A 54 -5.26 20.39 23.07
CA VAL A 54 -4.94 19.34 22.10
C VAL A 54 -6.24 18.76 21.58
N TYR A 55 -6.43 18.82 20.28
CA TYR A 55 -7.56 18.23 19.58
C TYR A 55 -7.05 17.05 18.74
N ASN A 56 -7.68 15.89 18.87
CA ASN A 56 -7.35 14.69 18.09
C ASN A 56 -8.64 14.10 17.53
N ASP A 57 -8.69 13.87 16.22
CA ASP A 57 -9.79 13.16 15.59
C ASP A 57 -9.37 12.47 14.28
N GLN A 58 -10.23 11.57 13.82
CA GLN A 58 -10.15 11.00 12.49
C GLN A 58 -10.37 12.08 11.43
N LEU A 59 -9.43 12.18 10.49
CA LEU A 59 -9.51 13.08 9.36
C LEU A 59 -10.09 12.36 8.14
N MET A 60 -9.54 11.19 7.81
CA MET A 60 -9.87 10.47 6.58
C MET A 60 -9.84 8.96 6.82
N ASN A 61 -10.81 8.23 6.27
CA ASN A 61 -10.80 6.78 6.22
C ASN A 61 -11.22 6.31 4.83
N TYR A 62 -10.52 5.33 4.27
CA TYR A 62 -10.86 4.83 2.94
C TYR A 62 -10.38 3.41 2.71
N ASP A 63 -11.17 2.69 1.93
CA ASP A 63 -10.86 1.39 1.39
C ASP A 63 -10.33 1.56 -0.04
N LEU A 64 -9.32 0.79 -0.38
CA LEU A 64 -8.57 0.92 -1.62
C LEU A 64 -8.42 -0.44 -2.29
N TRP A 65 -8.72 -0.51 -3.59
CA TRP A 65 -8.39 -1.67 -4.41
C TRP A 65 -7.49 -1.25 -5.56
N MET A 66 -6.35 -1.93 -5.71
CA MET A 66 -5.33 -1.62 -6.71
C MET A 66 -4.89 -2.85 -7.48
N ILE A 67 -4.43 -2.61 -8.71
CA ILE A 67 -3.81 -3.61 -9.56
C ILE A 67 -2.65 -3.00 -10.33
N GLY A 68 -1.64 -3.79 -10.66
CA GLY A 68 -0.63 -3.40 -11.64
C GLY A 68 0.54 -4.37 -11.74
N PRO A 69 1.53 -4.06 -12.59
CA PRO A 69 2.68 -4.94 -12.77
C PRO A 69 3.59 -4.98 -11.53
N VAL A 70 4.21 -6.15 -11.35
CA VAL A 70 5.28 -6.37 -10.37
C VAL A 70 6.42 -7.14 -11.01
N ILE A 71 7.64 -6.80 -10.61
CA ILE A 71 8.88 -7.44 -11.02
C ILE A 71 9.61 -7.89 -9.77
N HIS A 72 9.92 -9.17 -9.67
CA HIS A 72 10.77 -9.73 -8.63
C HIS A 72 12.17 -9.94 -9.22
N PHE A 73 13.18 -9.48 -8.51
CA PHE A 73 14.58 -9.65 -8.85
C PHE A 73 15.31 -10.32 -7.69
N ALA A 74 15.79 -11.53 -7.92
CA ALA A 74 16.64 -12.25 -6.98
C ALA A 74 18.11 -12.01 -7.37
N PRO A 75 18.89 -11.27 -6.56
CA PRO A 75 20.29 -10.96 -6.86
C PRO A 75 21.23 -12.16 -6.64
N VAL A 76 20.77 -13.16 -5.89
CA VAL A 76 21.49 -14.42 -5.66
C VAL A 76 20.47 -15.52 -5.67
N ILE A 77 20.70 -16.53 -6.52
CA ILE A 77 19.96 -17.77 -6.53
C ILE A 77 20.92 -18.94 -6.36
N ASP A 78 20.47 -19.96 -5.64
CA ASP A 78 21.22 -21.19 -5.44
C ASP A 78 20.44 -22.38 -6.03
N PRO A 79 21.10 -23.29 -6.76
CA PRO A 79 20.47 -24.53 -7.20
C PRO A 79 20.10 -25.38 -5.99
N SER A 80 18.85 -25.84 -5.96
CA SER A 80 18.36 -26.79 -4.97
C SER A 80 18.68 -28.21 -5.42
N ASP A 81 19.29 -29.00 -4.52
CA ASP A 81 19.64 -30.41 -4.74
C ASP A 81 18.41 -31.31 -4.97
N ILE A 82 17.20 -30.80 -4.73
CA ILE A 82 15.95 -31.54 -4.88
C ILE A 82 15.18 -30.93 -6.06
N ASN A 83 15.24 -31.61 -7.22
CA ASN A 83 14.44 -31.37 -8.44
C ASN A 83 14.91 -30.27 -9.42
N ASN A 84 16.17 -29.81 -9.40
CA ASN A 84 16.65 -28.71 -10.28
C ASN A 84 15.85 -27.41 -10.11
N GLU A 85 15.28 -27.17 -8.93
CA GLU A 85 14.61 -25.90 -8.61
C GLU A 85 15.66 -24.89 -8.12
N TYR A 86 15.50 -23.59 -8.42
CA TYR A 86 16.35 -22.54 -7.84
C TYR A 86 15.69 -21.95 -6.60
N THR A 87 16.48 -21.60 -5.60
CA THR A 87 16.02 -20.93 -4.38
C THR A 87 16.67 -19.55 -4.23
N ALA A 88 15.95 -18.61 -3.64
CA ALA A 88 16.45 -17.27 -3.32
C ALA A 88 16.18 -16.97 -1.85
N SER A 89 17.21 -16.50 -1.13
CA SER A 89 17.12 -16.12 0.28
C SER A 89 16.79 -14.63 0.47
N SER A 90 16.90 -13.84 -0.59
CA SER A 90 16.55 -12.43 -0.59
C SER A 90 16.10 -12.00 -1.99
N GLY A 91 15.34 -10.90 -2.04
CA GLY A 91 14.80 -10.40 -3.29
C GLY A 91 14.55 -8.91 -3.23
N PHE A 92 14.54 -8.30 -4.42
CA PHE A 92 14.02 -6.96 -4.64
C PHE A 92 12.71 -7.07 -5.41
N THR A 93 11.77 -6.19 -5.10
CA THR A 93 10.53 -6.08 -5.84
C THR A 93 10.42 -4.69 -6.43
N PHE A 94 9.93 -4.54 -7.65
CA PHE A 94 9.58 -3.26 -8.25
C PHE A 94 8.12 -3.34 -8.69
N PHE A 95 7.33 -2.33 -8.36
CA PHE A 95 5.91 -2.36 -8.67
C PHE A 95 5.39 -0.98 -9.05
N ALA A 96 4.36 -1.00 -9.88
CA ALA A 96 3.51 0.14 -10.13
C ALA A 96 2.07 -0.35 -10.05
N THR A 97 1.25 0.25 -9.19
CA THR A 97 -0.16 -0.14 -9.04
C THR A 97 -1.05 1.08 -9.17
N TRP A 98 -2.25 0.89 -9.71
CA TRP A 98 -3.27 1.92 -9.77
C TRP A 98 -4.60 1.33 -9.36
N GLY A 99 -5.45 2.16 -8.79
CA GLY A 99 -6.66 1.68 -8.16
C GLY A 99 -7.69 2.74 -7.90
N ARG A 100 -8.84 2.30 -7.41
CA ARG A 100 -9.90 3.16 -6.91
C ARG A 100 -9.97 3.06 -5.40
N PHE A 101 -10.38 4.14 -4.77
CA PHE A 101 -10.73 4.13 -3.36
C PHE A 101 -12.07 4.80 -3.13
N ASP A 102 -12.72 4.39 -2.04
CA ASP A 102 -13.98 4.93 -1.53
C ASP A 102 -13.87 5.05 -0.01
N GLY A 103 -14.43 6.11 0.56
CA GLY A 103 -14.33 6.38 1.98
C GLY A 103 -15.01 7.67 2.40
N ASP A 104 -14.59 8.19 3.55
CA ASP A 104 -15.10 9.44 4.08
C ASP A 104 -13.96 10.39 4.51
N LEU A 105 -14.25 11.69 4.42
CA LEU A 105 -13.42 12.78 4.89
C LEU A 105 -14.22 13.63 5.89
N THR A 106 -13.69 13.76 7.09
CA THR A 106 -14.32 14.52 8.17
C THR A 106 -13.73 15.92 8.26
N ALA A 107 -14.58 16.93 8.34
CA ALA A 107 -14.17 18.32 8.52
C ALA A 107 -13.45 18.51 9.88
N TYR A 108 -12.31 19.21 9.86
CA TYR A 108 -11.35 19.44 10.94
C TYR A 108 -11.93 19.55 12.37
N ALA A 109 -11.16 19.11 13.36
CA ALA A 109 -11.34 19.52 14.76
C ALA A 109 -11.18 21.05 14.97
N ALA A 110 -10.51 21.77 14.06
CA ALA A 110 -10.40 23.23 14.09
C ALA A 110 -11.75 23.97 13.97
N LEU A 111 -12.75 23.39 13.30
CA LEU A 111 -14.11 23.95 13.31
C LEU A 111 -14.79 23.78 14.68
N ARG A 112 -14.36 22.81 15.50
CA ARG A 112 -14.86 22.61 16.88
C ARG A 112 -14.36 23.69 17.85
N ASP A 113 -13.16 24.25 17.62
CA ASP A 113 -12.59 25.36 18.42
C ASP A 113 -13.42 26.65 18.29
N SER A 114 -14.22 26.78 17.23
CA SER A 114 -15.04 27.97 16.94
C SER A 114 -16.45 27.95 17.55
N GLY A 115 -16.85 26.90 18.26
CA GLY A 115 -18.16 26.83 18.94
C GLY A 115 -19.40 26.79 18.02
N LEU A 116 -19.21 26.55 16.72
CA LEU A 116 -20.28 26.54 15.74
C LEU A 116 -20.90 25.13 15.64
N SER A 117 -22.20 25.03 15.92
CA SER A 117 -23.01 23.86 15.56
C SER A 117 -23.15 23.83 14.04
N LEU A 118 -22.50 22.85 13.42
CA LEU A 118 -22.47 22.69 11.98
C LEU A 118 -23.11 21.34 11.60
N PRO A 119 -23.85 21.27 10.49
CA PRO A 119 -24.50 20.05 10.02
C PRO A 119 -23.48 18.98 9.57
N ASN A 120 -23.93 17.72 9.39
CA ASN A 120 -23.12 16.53 9.08
C ASN A 120 -21.78 16.84 8.38
N HIS A 121 -20.69 16.68 9.15
CA HIS A 121 -19.32 17.09 8.85
C HIS A 121 -18.52 16.10 8.01
N ASN A 122 -19.16 15.03 7.54
CA ASN A 122 -18.50 13.97 6.80
C ASN A 122 -18.88 14.10 5.33
N ALA A 123 -17.90 14.17 4.45
CA ALA A 123 -18.09 14.10 3.00
C ALA A 123 -17.62 12.75 2.51
N LYS A 124 -18.40 12.13 1.63
CA LYS A 124 -17.95 10.92 0.95
C LYS A 124 -16.81 11.29 0.00
N ILE A 125 -15.73 10.52 0.03
CA ILE A 125 -14.61 10.64 -0.91
C ILE A 125 -14.58 9.44 -1.85
N GLU A 126 -14.43 9.74 -3.14
CA GLU A 126 -14.14 8.73 -4.15
C GLU A 126 -12.99 9.21 -5.03
N GLY A 127 -12.14 8.29 -5.45
CA GLY A 127 -10.95 8.69 -6.17
C GLY A 127 -10.13 7.55 -6.74
N TYR A 128 -8.96 7.94 -7.23
CA TYR A 128 -7.95 7.04 -7.76
C TYR A 128 -6.62 7.24 -7.01
N LYS A 129 -5.92 6.14 -6.78
CA LYS A 129 -4.57 6.14 -6.20
C LYS A 129 -3.61 5.44 -7.15
N PHE A 130 -2.40 5.98 -7.26
CA PHE A 130 -1.31 5.42 -8.05
C PHE A 130 -0.07 5.31 -7.17
N ASN A 131 0.49 4.11 -7.08
CA ASN A 131 1.68 3.83 -6.29
C ASN A 131 2.80 3.34 -7.21
N VAL A 132 4.01 3.88 -7.04
CA VAL A 132 5.23 3.36 -7.67
C VAL A 132 6.28 3.20 -6.61
N GLY A 133 6.87 2.02 -6.55
CA GLY A 133 7.86 1.75 -5.53
C GLY A 133 8.72 0.55 -5.80
N PHE A 134 9.58 0.31 -4.83
CA PHE A 134 10.40 -0.87 -4.75
C PHE A 134 10.35 -1.43 -3.33
N GLY A 135 10.68 -2.70 -3.20
CA GLY A 135 10.79 -3.37 -1.91
C GLY A 135 12.04 -4.23 -1.86
N ALA A 136 12.42 -4.59 -0.65
CA ALA A 136 13.42 -5.61 -0.39
C ALA A 136 12.86 -6.61 0.60
N GLU A 137 13.14 -7.88 0.38
CA GLU A 137 12.71 -8.99 1.21
C GLU A 137 13.87 -9.91 1.54
N ILE A 138 13.78 -10.53 2.71
CA ILE A 138 14.60 -11.64 3.15
C ILE A 138 13.69 -12.81 3.52
N ALA A 139 14.05 -14.01 3.08
CA ALA A 139 13.38 -15.23 3.48
C ALA A 139 13.97 -15.73 4.81
N LEU A 140 13.13 -15.86 5.83
CA LEU A 140 13.46 -16.48 7.11
C LEU A 140 12.57 -17.70 7.31
N CYS A 141 13.12 -18.88 7.01
CA CYS A 141 12.39 -20.15 7.01
C CYS A 141 11.19 -20.12 6.03
N SER A 142 9.96 -20.27 6.53
CA SER A 142 8.74 -20.30 5.73
C SER A 142 8.07 -18.93 5.55
N LEU A 143 8.71 -17.86 6.02
CA LEU A 143 8.17 -16.50 6.00
C LEU A 143 9.13 -15.58 5.26
N ASN A 144 8.58 -14.67 4.47
CA ASN A 144 9.34 -13.56 3.92
C ASN A 144 9.10 -12.32 4.78
N PHE A 145 10.16 -11.66 5.19
CA PHE A 145 10.07 -10.37 5.86
C PHE A 145 10.61 -9.31 4.91
N GLY A 146 9.86 -8.24 4.73
CA GLY A 146 10.25 -7.21 3.78
C GLY A 146 9.69 -5.86 4.11
N PHE A 147 10.15 -4.89 3.33
CA PHE A 147 9.61 -3.56 3.31
C PHE A 147 9.39 -3.09 1.87
N ASN A 148 8.43 -2.19 1.69
CA ASN A 148 8.21 -1.45 0.45
C ASN A 148 8.43 0.04 0.74
N LEU A 149 9.21 0.70 -0.11
CA LEU A 149 9.29 2.16 -0.18
C LEU A 149 8.63 2.59 -1.49
N TYR A 150 7.58 3.40 -1.38
CA TYR A 150 6.83 3.82 -2.55
C TYR A 150 6.34 5.26 -2.44
N TYR A 151 6.14 5.86 -3.61
CA TYR A 151 5.49 7.14 -3.76
C TYR A 151 4.05 6.93 -4.19
N SER A 152 3.13 7.61 -3.52
CA SER A 152 1.71 7.57 -3.82
C SER A 152 1.22 8.92 -4.34
N TYR A 153 0.42 8.88 -5.40
CA TYR A 153 -0.39 9.99 -5.87
C TYR A 153 -1.86 9.62 -5.77
N THR A 154 -2.63 10.44 -5.07
CA THR A 154 -4.06 10.23 -4.83
C THR A 154 -4.82 11.42 -5.38
N SER A 155 -5.83 11.18 -6.21
CA SER A 155 -6.77 12.21 -6.69
C SER A 155 -8.18 11.80 -6.28
N TYR A 156 -8.92 12.71 -5.68
CA TYR A 156 -10.22 12.40 -5.11
C TYR A 156 -11.20 13.56 -5.19
N LYS A 157 -12.47 13.20 -5.12
CA LYS A 157 -13.59 14.13 -5.14
C LYS A 157 -14.40 14.00 -3.88
N LEU A 158 -14.89 15.14 -3.39
CA LEU A 158 -15.87 15.21 -2.33
C LEU A 158 -17.28 15.28 -2.93
N ASP A 159 -18.21 14.52 -2.36
CA ASP A 159 -19.64 14.61 -2.70
C ASP A 159 -20.22 16.01 -2.37
N ARG A 160 -19.69 16.65 -1.34
CA ARG A 160 -19.99 18.03 -0.91
C ARG A 160 -18.75 18.76 -0.42
N GLU A 161 -18.74 20.08 -0.61
CA GLU A 161 -17.67 20.93 -0.08
C GLU A 161 -17.80 21.03 1.46
N ILE A 162 -16.74 20.65 2.18
CA ILE A 162 -16.67 20.72 3.65
C ILE A 162 -15.56 21.67 4.14
N TYR A 163 -14.74 22.20 3.24
CA TYR A 163 -13.72 23.21 3.53
C TYR A 163 -13.93 24.44 2.65
N ALA A 164 -14.07 25.60 3.28
CA ALA A 164 -14.39 26.83 2.58
C ALA A 164 -13.31 27.19 1.54
N GLY A 165 -13.70 27.22 0.26
CA GLY A 165 -12.84 27.65 -0.84
C GLY A 165 -11.86 26.58 -1.32
N ALA A 166 -11.96 25.35 -0.82
CA ALA A 166 -11.07 24.25 -1.23
C ALA A 166 -11.58 23.50 -2.49
N GLY A 167 -12.80 23.81 -2.96
CA GLY A 167 -13.42 23.11 -4.08
C GLY A 167 -13.80 21.67 -3.72
N ARG A 168 -14.15 20.86 -4.74
CA ARG A 168 -14.49 19.44 -4.57
C ARG A 168 -13.41 18.49 -5.06
N ASP A 169 -12.52 18.95 -5.94
CA ASP A 169 -11.46 18.14 -6.52
C ASP A 169 -10.16 18.36 -5.76
N HIS A 170 -9.55 17.29 -5.28
CA HIS A 170 -8.36 17.32 -4.45
C HIS A 170 -7.30 16.33 -4.91
N TYR A 171 -6.06 16.59 -4.50
CA TYR A 171 -4.92 15.71 -4.74
C TYR A 171 -4.01 15.63 -3.52
N MET A 172 -3.38 14.48 -3.34
CA MET A 172 -2.44 14.19 -2.26
C MET A 172 -1.23 13.42 -2.80
N ARG A 173 -0.06 13.67 -2.20
CA ARG A 173 1.23 13.12 -2.59
C ARG A 173 1.96 12.65 -1.34
N GLU A 174 2.35 11.38 -1.31
CA GLU A 174 2.84 10.74 -0.09
C GLU A 174 4.09 9.91 -0.39
N GLY A 175 5.06 9.96 0.52
CA GLY A 175 6.14 8.97 0.58
C GLY A 175 5.78 7.96 1.66
N CYS A 176 5.71 6.69 1.29
CA CYS A 176 5.19 5.64 2.16
C CYS A 176 6.27 4.58 2.40
N LEU A 177 6.41 4.17 3.66
CA LEU A 177 7.18 3.00 4.07
C LEU A 177 6.20 1.96 4.63
N GLU A 178 6.15 0.80 4.00
CA GLU A 178 5.36 -0.34 4.46
C GLU A 178 6.30 -1.45 4.90
N VAL A 179 6.00 -2.10 6.02
CA VAL A 179 6.68 -3.30 6.49
C VAL A 179 5.68 -4.44 6.43
N TYR A 180 6.10 -5.60 5.92
CA TYR A 180 5.20 -6.73 5.72
C TYR A 180 5.85 -8.07 6.08
N VAL A 181 4.98 -9.05 6.31
CA VAL A 181 5.31 -10.46 6.39
C VAL A 181 4.60 -11.17 5.25
N GLY A 182 5.36 -11.73 4.32
CA GLY A 182 4.90 -12.51 3.18
C GLY A 182 4.77 -13.98 3.53
N LEU A 183 3.66 -14.58 3.11
CA LEU A 183 3.44 -16.02 3.17
C LEU A 183 3.62 -16.59 1.76
N PRO A 184 4.64 -17.43 1.50
CA PRO A 184 4.76 -18.12 0.22
C PRO A 184 3.66 -19.17 0.09
N ILE A 185 2.63 -18.84 -0.68
CA ILE A 185 1.43 -19.67 -0.82
C ILE A 185 1.72 -20.94 -1.65
N GLU A 186 2.77 -20.94 -2.48
CA GLU A 186 3.19 -22.10 -3.29
C GLU A 186 3.42 -23.36 -2.42
N THR A 187 3.92 -23.20 -1.20
CA THR A 187 4.19 -24.30 -0.26
C THR A 187 2.91 -24.90 0.33
N PHE A 188 1.82 -24.14 0.39
CA PHE A 188 0.53 -24.56 0.95
C PHE A 188 -0.48 -25.05 -0.11
N ILE A 189 -0.38 -24.56 -1.35
CA ILE A 189 -1.34 -24.86 -2.43
C ILE A 189 -0.83 -25.93 -3.41
N LYS A 190 0.46 -26.31 -3.42
CA LYS A 190 0.96 -27.45 -4.23
C LYS A 190 0.08 -28.72 -4.16
N PRO A 191 -0.60 -29.08 -3.05
CA PRO A 191 -1.51 -30.24 -3.04
C PRO A 191 -2.85 -30.05 -3.77
N PHE A 192 -3.26 -28.81 -4.08
CA PHE A 192 -4.61 -28.46 -4.52
C PHE A 192 -4.71 -27.94 -5.95
N LEU A 193 -3.58 -27.63 -6.61
CA LEU A 193 -3.56 -27.25 -8.01
C LEU A 193 -3.26 -28.49 -8.89
N PRO A 194 -4.10 -28.79 -9.88
CA PRO A 194 -3.78 -29.84 -10.84
C PRO A 194 -2.51 -29.47 -11.61
N VAL A 195 -1.52 -30.35 -11.55
CA VAL A 195 -0.35 -30.30 -12.43
C VAL A 195 -0.85 -30.71 -13.81
N PHE A 196 -0.82 -29.78 -14.77
CA PHE A 196 -1.12 -30.06 -16.18
C PHE A 196 0.16 -30.39 -16.95
#